data_AF-A0A2E0ZMP0-F1
#
_entry.id   AF-A0A2E0ZMP0-F1
#
_cell.length_a   1.000
_cell.length_b   1.000
_cell.length_c   1.000
_cell.angle_alpha   90.00
_cell.angle_beta   90.00
_cell.angle_gamma   90.00
#
_symmetry.space_group_name_H-M   'P 1'
#
loop_
_entity.id
_entity.type
_entity.pdbx_description
1 polymer ?
#
loop_
_entity_poly.entity_id
_entity_poly.type
_entity_poly.pdbx_seq_one_letter_code
_entity_poly.pdbx_strand_id
1 'polypeptide(L)'
;MENPKKVRVLEPFIGMAIFIVAVIYIINAFNTGNWMWFMGNTVNVRPSRIVIVDHGSRTILNPGHPNFDSLVAAAEQSLSKLNNSGIVDVGLSEQTLEDYATDSLVLELHFDSPVVFNTAARTGKPTQLLIPIDGRHADGGLVFRGDKGEWWYGAVRMADPQPLLSTLEQMGFLAASAQPAG
;
A
#
# COMPACT_ATOMS: atom_id res chain seq x y z
N MET A 1 50.23 40.99 -10.11
CA MET A 1 50.10 40.26 -8.83
C MET A 1 48.82 39.45 -8.91
N GLU A 2 48.94 38.16 -9.25
CA GLU A 2 47.79 37.25 -9.31
C GLU A 2 47.27 37.01 -7.90
N ASN A 3 45.98 37.31 -7.68
CA ASN A 3 45.31 36.97 -6.44
C ASN A 3 45.35 35.45 -6.23
N PRO A 4 45.79 34.94 -5.07
CA PRO A 4 45.76 33.51 -4.81
C PRO A 4 44.30 33.06 -4.87
N LYS A 5 43.98 32.17 -5.82
CA LYS A 5 42.68 31.50 -5.90
C LYS A 5 42.41 30.89 -4.53
N LYS A 6 41.46 31.46 -3.78
CA LYS A 6 40.96 30.87 -2.53
C LYS A 6 40.56 29.44 -2.87
N VAL A 7 41.33 28.46 -2.40
CA VAL A 7 40.97 27.05 -2.53
C VAL A 7 39.64 26.90 -1.81
N ARG A 8 38.58 26.73 -2.59
CA ARG A 8 37.24 26.55 -2.04
C ARG A 8 37.15 25.12 -1.58
N VAL A 9 37.70 24.85 -0.40
CA VAL A 9 37.73 23.53 0.24
C VAL A 9 36.34 22.89 0.32
N LEU A 10 35.27 23.70 0.29
CA LEU A 10 33.88 23.25 0.28
C LEU A 10 33.42 22.62 -1.07
N GLU A 11 33.98 23.03 -2.21
CA GLU A 11 33.61 22.52 -3.54
C GLU A 11 33.77 21.00 -3.69
N PRO A 12 34.89 20.36 -3.29
CA PRO A 12 35.03 18.90 -3.38
C PRO A 12 34.04 18.15 -2.47
N PHE A 13 33.69 18.69 -1.29
CA PHE A 13 32.69 18.08 -0.41
C PHE A 13 31.29 18.15 -1.00
N ILE A 14 30.93 19.28 -1.63
CA ILE A 14 29.65 19.41 -2.33
C ILE A 14 29.59 18.41 -3.49
N GLY A 15 30.65 18.31 -4.29
CA GLY A 15 30.74 17.33 -5.37
C GLY A 15 30.58 15.89 -4.88
N MET A 16 31.25 15.54 -3.77
CA MET A 16 31.14 14.23 -3.15
C MET A 16 29.72 13.94 -2.63
N ALA A 17 29.09 14.91 -1.97
CA ALA A 17 27.71 14.75 -1.47
C ALA A 17 26.71 14.54 -2.61
N ILE A 18 26.82 15.33 -3.70
CA ILE A 18 25.98 15.17 -4.88
C ILE A 18 26.18 13.78 -5.51
N PHE A 19 27.43 13.33 -5.62
CA PHE A 19 27.74 12.01 -6.16
C PHE A 19 27.11 10.88 -5.33
N ILE A 20 27.23 10.94 -4.00
CA ILE A 20 26.61 9.96 -3.09
C ILE A 20 25.09 9.93 -3.29
N VAL A 21 24.44 11.09 -3.32
CA VAL A 21 22.99 11.19 -3.54
C VAL A 21 22.61 10.62 -4.91
N ALA A 22 23.37 10.91 -5.96
CA ALA A 22 23.12 10.39 -7.31
C ALA A 22 23.25 8.85 -7.37
N VAL A 23 24.26 8.27 -6.71
CA VAL A 23 24.44 6.81 -6.65
C VAL A 23 23.28 6.14 -5.91
N ILE A 24 22.89 6.67 -4.75
CA ILE A 24 21.73 6.17 -3.98
C ILE A 24 20.46 6.23 -4.84
N TYR A 25 20.25 7.34 -5.54
CA TYR A 25 19.12 7.53 -6.42
C TYR A 25 19.06 6.49 -7.55
N ILE A 26 20.17 6.30 -8.27
CA ILE A 26 20.27 5.38 -9.41
C ILE A 26 20.02 3.94 -8.94
N ILE A 27 20.65 3.51 -7.84
CA ILE A 27 20.47 2.15 -7.30
C ILE A 27 18.99 1.89 -7.00
N ASN A 28 18.31 2.82 -6.32
CA ASN A 28 16.89 2.65 -5.99
C ASN A 28 15.98 2.67 -7.24
N ALA A 29 16.25 3.55 -8.21
CA ALA A 29 15.48 3.62 -9.45
C ALA A 29 15.58 2.31 -10.26
N PHE A 30 16.77 1.71 -10.35
CA PHE A 30 16.94 0.41 -11.02
C PHE A 30 16.33 -0.75 -10.22
N ASN A 31 16.49 -0.77 -8.89
CA ASN A 31 15.93 -1.85 -8.06
C ASN A 31 14.40 -1.89 -8.06
N THR A 32 13.76 -0.71 -8.05
CA THR A 32 12.29 -0.59 -8.05
C THR A 32 11.70 -0.63 -9.45
N GLY A 33 12.49 -0.30 -10.49
CA GLY A 33 11.99 -0.05 -11.83
C GLY A 33 11.19 1.26 -11.96
N ASN A 34 11.26 2.12 -10.94
CA ASN A 34 10.52 3.37 -10.86
C ASN A 34 11.47 4.55 -10.69
N TRP A 35 11.63 5.38 -11.74
CA TRP A 35 12.45 6.58 -11.68
C TRP A 35 11.91 7.63 -10.70
N MET A 36 10.60 7.65 -10.45
CA MET A 36 9.94 8.61 -9.57
C MET A 36 9.60 8.01 -8.19
N TRP A 37 10.38 7.02 -7.73
CA TRP A 37 10.16 6.32 -6.45
C TRP A 37 10.10 7.26 -5.23
N PHE A 38 10.70 8.44 -5.32
CA PHE A 38 10.76 9.47 -4.27
C PHE A 38 9.64 10.52 -4.37
N MET A 39 8.88 10.59 -5.48
CA MET A 39 7.82 11.58 -5.67
C MET A 39 6.55 11.31 -4.85
N GLY A 40 6.50 10.21 -4.11
CA GLY A 40 5.45 9.93 -3.14
C GLY A 40 4.10 9.53 -3.76
N ASN A 41 3.57 8.44 -3.20
CA ASN A 41 2.19 8.40 -2.67
C ASN A 41 0.98 8.46 -3.63
N THR A 42 1.16 8.28 -4.94
CA THR A 42 0.04 7.98 -5.83
C THR A 42 0.03 6.51 -6.18
N VAL A 43 -0.73 5.74 -5.40
CA VAL A 43 -1.26 4.47 -5.88
C VAL A 43 -2.54 4.81 -6.63
N ASN A 44 -2.55 4.65 -7.95
CA ASN A 44 -3.79 4.79 -8.72
C ASN A 44 -4.63 3.54 -8.47
N VAL A 45 -5.48 3.60 -7.44
CA VAL A 45 -6.31 2.49 -7.00
C VAL A 45 -7.66 2.61 -7.68
N ARG A 46 -7.80 2.01 -8.86
CA ARG A 46 -9.09 1.85 -9.51
C ARG A 46 -9.35 0.37 -9.80
N PRO A 47 -9.88 -0.38 -8.82
CA PRO A 47 -10.18 -1.79 -9.02
C PRO A 47 -11.26 -1.96 -10.08
N SER A 48 -11.24 -3.09 -10.80
CA SER A 48 -12.33 -3.51 -11.67
C SER A 48 -13.42 -4.26 -10.89
N ARG A 49 -13.07 -4.79 -9.72
CA ARG A 49 -13.98 -5.47 -8.79
C ARG A 49 -13.46 -5.37 -7.36
N ILE A 50 -14.38 -5.17 -6.43
CA ILE A 50 -14.12 -5.27 -5.00
C ILE A 50 -14.89 -6.46 -4.44
N VAL A 51 -14.25 -7.28 -3.62
CA VAL A 51 -14.90 -8.37 -2.89
C VAL A 51 -14.78 -8.09 -1.40
N ILE A 52 -15.92 -8.02 -0.73
CA ILE A 52 -15.98 -7.96 0.73
C ILE A 52 -16.34 -9.36 1.19
N VAL A 53 -15.44 -10.00 1.92
CA VAL A 53 -15.69 -11.28 2.58
C VAL A 53 -15.98 -10.96 4.03
N ASP A 54 -17.18 -11.30 4.51
CA ASP A 54 -17.66 -11.01 5.86
C ASP A 54 -18.17 -12.30 6.49
N HIS A 55 -17.36 -12.92 7.34
CA HIS A 55 -17.71 -14.14 8.10
C HIS A 55 -18.38 -15.21 7.21
N GLY A 56 -17.75 -15.53 6.07
CA GLY A 56 -18.22 -16.54 5.11
C GLY A 56 -19.17 -16.02 4.03
N SER A 57 -19.73 -14.82 4.21
CA SER A 57 -20.55 -14.15 3.19
C SER A 57 -19.66 -13.36 2.22
N ARG A 58 -20.01 -13.37 0.92
CA ARG A 58 -19.25 -12.63 -0.10
C ARG A 58 -20.13 -11.61 -0.79
N THR A 59 -19.77 -10.34 -0.65
CA THR A 59 -20.40 -9.23 -1.36
C THR A 59 -19.47 -8.75 -2.47
N ILE A 60 -19.92 -8.84 -3.72
CA ILE A 60 -19.13 -8.40 -4.88
C ILE A 60 -19.64 -7.04 -5.34
N LEU A 61 -18.76 -6.04 -5.34
CA LEU A 61 -19.04 -4.71 -5.84
C LEU A 61 -18.31 -4.52 -7.18
N ASN A 62 -19.06 -4.21 -8.22
CA ASN A 62 -18.55 -3.84 -9.53
C ASN A 62 -18.84 -2.36 -9.80
N PRO A 63 -18.15 -1.72 -10.77
CA PRO A 63 -18.48 -0.37 -11.21
C PRO A 63 -19.98 -0.22 -11.50
N GLY A 64 -20.60 0.83 -10.94
CA GLY A 64 -22.04 1.07 -11.02
C GLY A 64 -22.85 0.56 -9.82
N HIS A 65 -22.25 -0.24 -8.93
CA HIS A 65 -22.89 -0.57 -7.64
C HIS A 65 -22.88 0.68 -6.72
N PRO A 66 -23.96 0.99 -5.97
CA PRO A 66 -24.06 2.21 -5.16
C PRO A 66 -22.90 2.45 -4.19
N ASN A 67 -22.38 1.37 -3.61
CA ASN A 67 -21.28 1.37 -2.65
C ASN A 67 -19.88 1.35 -3.28
N PHE A 68 -19.77 1.15 -4.59
CA PHE A 68 -18.48 0.90 -5.25
C PHE A 68 -17.58 2.14 -5.18
N ASP A 69 -18.05 3.28 -5.67
CA ASP A 69 -17.22 4.48 -5.80
C ASP A 69 -16.76 5.02 -4.44
N SER A 70 -17.62 4.95 -3.41
CA SER A 70 -17.26 5.33 -2.05
C SER A 70 -16.11 4.48 -1.49
N LEU A 71 -16.15 3.16 -1.71
CA LEU A 71 -15.11 2.26 -1.23
C LEU A 71 -13.82 2.37 -2.05
N VAL A 72 -13.93 2.65 -3.35
CA VAL A 72 -12.77 3.00 -4.19
C VAL A 72 -12.08 4.26 -3.66
N ALA A 73 -12.83 5.33 -3.41
CA ALA A 73 -12.27 6.58 -2.91
C ALA A 73 -11.60 6.39 -1.53
N ALA A 74 -12.23 5.61 -0.65
CA ALA A 74 -11.68 5.26 0.66
C ALA A 74 -10.37 4.44 0.53
N ALA A 75 -10.36 3.43 -0.36
CA ALA A 75 -9.17 2.64 -0.63
C ALA A 75 -8.04 3.48 -1.23
N GLU A 76 -8.35 4.37 -2.19
CA GLU A 76 -7.38 5.32 -2.75
C GLU A 76 -6.79 6.22 -1.66
N GLN A 77 -7.62 6.77 -0.78
CA GLN A 77 -7.15 7.62 0.31
C GLN A 77 -6.25 6.86 1.29
N SER A 78 -6.65 5.66 1.71
CA SER A 78 -5.87 4.84 2.64
C SER A 78 -4.56 4.29 2.04
N LEU A 79 -4.56 3.97 0.75
CA LEU A 79 -3.39 3.46 0.03
C LEU A 79 -2.49 4.57 -0.53
N SER A 80 -2.97 5.81 -0.59
CA SER A 80 -2.17 6.95 -1.04
C SER A 80 -0.91 7.10 -0.19
N LYS A 81 -1.00 6.89 1.13
CA LYS A 81 0.15 6.97 2.02
C LYS A 81 0.43 5.61 2.60
N LEU A 82 1.58 5.04 2.24
CA LEU A 82 2.09 3.84 2.89
C LEU A 82 3.06 4.24 4.00
N ASN A 83 2.81 3.75 5.20
CA ASN A 83 3.76 3.79 6.29
C ASN A 83 4.66 2.57 6.12
N ASN A 84 5.69 2.67 5.29
CA ASN A 84 6.98 2.01 5.53
C ASN A 84 7.95 2.22 4.38
N SER A 85 9.20 2.42 4.77
CA SER A 85 10.43 2.33 3.99
C SER A 85 10.77 0.90 3.51
N GLY A 86 9.81 -0.04 3.51
CA GLY A 86 10.06 -1.47 3.26
C GLY A 86 8.80 -2.35 3.24
N ILE A 87 8.96 -3.60 2.80
CA ILE A 87 7.95 -4.66 2.91
C ILE A 87 7.98 -5.23 4.34
N VAL A 88 6.80 -5.49 4.92
CA VAL A 88 6.67 -6.21 6.20
C VAL A 88 6.80 -7.70 5.92
N ASP A 89 7.75 -8.37 6.58
CA ASP A 89 8.05 -9.80 6.42
C ASP A 89 6.98 -10.71 7.04
N VAL A 90 5.82 -10.76 6.39
CA VAL A 90 4.66 -11.57 6.79
C VAL A 90 4.04 -12.23 5.55
N GLY A 91 3.63 -13.48 5.68
CA GLY A 91 2.96 -14.23 4.62
C GLY A 91 1.60 -14.77 5.09
N LEU A 92 0.73 -15.05 4.13
CA LEU A 92 -0.55 -15.69 4.38
C LEU A 92 -0.38 -17.20 4.24
N SER A 93 -0.55 -17.95 5.34
CA SER A 93 -0.62 -19.41 5.28
C SER A 93 -1.96 -19.86 4.69
N GLU A 94 -2.04 -21.10 4.20
CA GLU A 94 -3.30 -21.70 3.75
C GLU A 94 -4.39 -21.60 4.81
N GLN A 95 -4.05 -21.91 6.08
CA GLN A 95 -4.96 -21.75 7.21
C GLN A 95 -5.46 -20.30 7.35
N THR A 96 -4.60 -19.31 7.15
CA THR A 96 -5.01 -17.90 7.27
C THR A 96 -5.95 -17.50 6.15
N LEU A 97 -5.72 -18.01 4.93
CA LEU A 97 -6.61 -17.79 3.79
C LEU A 97 -7.97 -18.49 3.98
N GLU A 98 -7.98 -19.66 4.61
CA GLU A 98 -9.21 -20.35 5.01
C GLU A 98 -9.98 -19.55 6.06
N ASP A 99 -9.33 -19.11 7.14
CA ASP A 99 -9.92 -18.26 8.18
C ASP A 99 -10.50 -16.95 7.57
N TYR A 100 -9.82 -16.37 6.58
CA TYR A 100 -10.32 -15.20 5.85
C TYR A 100 -11.55 -15.49 4.99
N ALA A 101 -11.67 -16.72 4.48
CA ALA A 101 -12.81 -17.11 3.67
C ALA A 101 -14.05 -17.41 4.51
N THR A 102 -13.89 -17.77 5.79
CA THR A 102 -14.98 -18.31 6.63
C THR A 102 -15.32 -17.44 7.84
N ASP A 103 -14.34 -16.85 8.51
CA ASP A 103 -14.50 -16.35 9.88
C ASP A 103 -14.05 -14.91 10.09
N SER A 104 -13.50 -14.26 9.06
CA SER A 104 -12.99 -12.89 9.15
C SER A 104 -13.68 -11.94 8.17
N LEU A 105 -13.59 -10.65 8.45
CA LEU A 105 -13.87 -9.55 7.53
C LEU A 105 -12.59 -9.17 6.77
N VAL A 106 -12.63 -9.32 5.45
CA VAL A 106 -11.51 -9.04 4.56
C VAL A 106 -12.00 -8.31 3.32
N LEU A 107 -11.21 -7.34 2.87
CA LEU A 107 -11.44 -6.61 1.64
C LEU A 107 -10.42 -7.04 0.58
N GLU A 108 -10.92 -7.51 -0.56
CA GLU A 108 -10.10 -7.79 -1.74
C GLU A 108 -10.36 -6.78 -2.85
N LEU A 109 -9.30 -6.19 -3.37
CA LEU A 109 -9.34 -5.28 -4.51
C LEU A 109 -8.72 -5.99 -5.71
N HIS A 110 -9.47 -6.13 -6.81
CA HIS A 110 -9.03 -6.78 -8.04
C HIS A 110 -8.90 -5.74 -9.15
N PHE A 111 -7.84 -5.82 -9.95
CA PHE A 111 -7.50 -4.82 -10.96
C PHE A 111 -7.25 -5.47 -12.33
N ASP A 112 -7.75 -4.87 -13.40
CA ASP A 112 -7.50 -5.32 -14.77
C ASP A 112 -6.07 -5.01 -15.25
N SER A 113 -5.38 -4.12 -14.55
CA SER A 113 -4.01 -3.71 -14.84
C SER A 113 -3.19 -3.69 -13.55
N PRO A 114 -1.88 -3.99 -13.60
CA PRO A 114 -1.06 -4.03 -12.41
C PRO A 114 -1.02 -2.70 -11.66
N VAL A 115 -1.17 -2.77 -10.35
CA VAL A 115 -1.06 -1.62 -9.45
C VAL A 115 0.41 -1.26 -9.28
N VAL A 116 0.73 0.02 -9.45
CA VAL A 116 2.07 0.56 -9.25
C VAL A 116 2.12 1.27 -7.91
N PHE A 117 3.07 0.87 -7.07
CA PHE A 117 3.36 1.55 -5.82
C PHE A 117 4.61 2.41 -5.99
N ASN A 118 4.50 3.68 -5.63
CA ASN A 118 5.62 4.61 -5.62
C ASN A 118 6.36 4.52 -4.28
N THR A 119 7.08 3.42 -4.05
CA THR A 119 7.89 3.18 -2.85
C THR A 119 9.29 2.69 -3.23
N ALA A 120 10.25 2.88 -2.33
CA ALA A 120 11.61 2.35 -2.47
C ALA A 120 11.66 0.81 -2.36
N ALA A 121 10.62 0.19 -1.81
CA ALA A 121 10.51 -1.26 -1.67
C ALA A 121 10.10 -1.93 -3.00
N ARG A 122 10.59 -3.15 -3.25
CA ARG A 122 10.20 -3.93 -4.43
C ARG A 122 8.77 -4.46 -4.25
N THR A 123 7.79 -3.71 -4.74
CA THR A 123 6.38 -4.07 -4.59
C THR A 123 5.86 -5.07 -5.61
N GLY A 124 6.62 -5.33 -6.67
CA GLY A 124 6.15 -6.13 -7.80
C GLY A 124 5.09 -5.39 -8.61
N LYS A 125 4.29 -6.16 -9.37
CA LYS A 125 3.21 -5.66 -10.24
C LYS A 125 1.90 -6.40 -9.92
N PRO A 126 1.34 -6.25 -8.71
CA PRO A 126 0.17 -7.02 -8.30
C PRO A 126 -1.07 -6.61 -9.07
N THR A 127 -1.93 -7.57 -9.36
CA THR A 127 -3.28 -7.37 -9.95
C THR A 127 -4.38 -7.56 -8.92
N GLN A 128 -4.02 -7.90 -7.68
CA GLN A 128 -4.94 -8.02 -6.57
C GLN A 128 -4.28 -7.58 -5.26
N LEU A 129 -5.08 -6.98 -4.38
CA LEU A 129 -4.70 -6.59 -3.03
C LEU A 129 -5.68 -7.19 -2.03
N LEU A 130 -5.18 -7.65 -0.89
CA LEU A 130 -5.98 -8.17 0.22
C LEU A 130 -5.69 -7.35 1.48
N ILE A 131 -6.75 -6.87 2.11
CA ILE A 131 -6.71 -6.01 3.28
C ILE A 131 -7.53 -6.68 4.38
N PRO A 132 -6.89 -7.30 5.38
CA PRO A 132 -7.60 -7.86 6.52
C PRO A 132 -8.17 -6.70 7.36
N ILE A 133 -9.45 -6.77 7.68
CA ILE A 133 -10.14 -5.75 8.49
C ILE A 133 -10.26 -6.22 9.94
N ASP A 134 -10.50 -7.51 10.15
CA ASP A 134 -10.39 -8.18 11.44
C ASP A 134 -9.60 -9.50 11.32
N GLY A 135 -9.52 -10.23 12.45
CA GLY A 135 -8.81 -11.50 12.50
C GLY A 135 -7.29 -11.34 12.43
N ARG A 136 -6.61 -12.35 11.86
CA ARG A 136 -5.14 -12.35 11.79
C ARG A 136 -4.67 -11.22 10.88
N HIS A 137 -3.60 -10.52 11.29
CA HIS A 137 -2.95 -9.47 10.49
C HIS A 137 -3.78 -8.20 10.24
N ALA A 138 -4.96 -8.05 10.83
CA ALA A 138 -5.74 -6.81 10.74
C ALA A 138 -5.09 -5.64 11.50
N ASP A 139 -4.31 -5.93 12.54
CA ASP A 139 -3.68 -4.92 13.38
C ASP A 139 -2.63 -4.11 12.60
N GLY A 140 -3.09 -2.94 12.18
CA GLY A 140 -2.26 -1.87 11.64
C GLY A 140 -2.22 -1.77 10.12
N GLY A 141 -3.30 -2.11 9.43
CA GLY A 141 -3.52 -1.69 8.04
C GLY A 141 -2.58 -2.35 7.04
N LEU A 142 -2.34 -3.66 7.22
CA LEU A 142 -1.55 -4.46 6.29
C LEU A 142 -2.31 -4.66 4.97
N VAL A 143 -1.56 -4.66 3.88
CA VAL A 143 -2.05 -4.86 2.52
C VAL A 143 -1.17 -5.91 1.87
N PHE A 144 -1.74 -7.08 1.69
CA PHE A 144 -1.11 -8.18 0.99
C PHE A 144 -1.28 -7.97 -0.51
N ARG A 145 -0.24 -8.34 -1.26
CA ARG A 145 -0.16 -8.19 -2.71
C ARG A 145 -0.29 -9.56 -3.34
N GLY A 146 -0.88 -9.64 -4.51
CA GLY A 146 -0.95 -10.88 -5.26
C GLY A 146 -1.13 -10.68 -6.75
N ASP A 147 -1.12 -11.78 -7.48
CA ASP A 147 -1.43 -11.82 -8.91
C ASP A 147 -2.14 -13.14 -9.23
N LYS A 148 -3.22 -13.07 -10.03
CA LYS A 148 -3.93 -14.25 -10.58
C LYS A 148 -4.35 -15.30 -9.53
N GLY A 149 -4.83 -14.84 -8.38
CA GLY A 149 -5.30 -15.71 -7.29
C GLY A 149 -4.21 -16.15 -6.32
N GLU A 150 -2.94 -15.84 -6.58
CA GLU A 150 -1.83 -16.16 -5.68
C GLU A 150 -1.45 -14.95 -4.83
N TRP A 151 -1.35 -15.14 -3.52
CA TRP A 151 -0.91 -14.12 -2.57
C TRP A 151 0.60 -14.22 -2.34
N TRP A 152 1.29 -13.09 -2.46
CA TRP A 152 2.74 -13.02 -2.34
C TRP A 152 3.17 -12.86 -0.89
N TYR A 153 4.38 -13.33 -0.60
CA TYR A 153 5.03 -13.04 0.67
C TYR A 153 5.32 -11.54 0.81
N GLY A 154 5.03 -11.03 2.00
CA GLY A 154 5.31 -9.67 2.42
C GLY A 154 4.16 -8.70 2.14
N ALA A 155 3.81 -7.92 3.15
CA ALA A 155 2.75 -6.91 3.06
C ALA A 155 3.32 -5.50 2.99
N VAL A 156 2.58 -4.58 2.36
CA VAL A 156 2.78 -3.15 2.60
C VAL A 156 1.86 -2.70 3.71
N ARG A 157 2.11 -1.54 4.31
CA ARG A 157 1.34 -1.02 5.44
C ARG A 157 0.80 0.36 5.11
N MET A 158 -0.51 0.53 5.24
CA MET A 158 -1.16 1.84 5.13
C MET A 158 -0.71 2.73 6.27
N ALA A 159 -0.50 4.02 5.99
CA ALA A 159 -0.26 4.99 7.04
C ALA A 159 -1.53 5.32 7.81
N ASP A 160 -2.67 5.32 7.12
CA ASP A 160 -3.97 5.60 7.69
C ASP A 160 -5.06 4.71 7.08
N PRO A 161 -5.48 3.64 7.77
CA PRO A 161 -6.58 2.79 7.32
C PRO A 161 -7.97 3.39 7.59
N GLN A 162 -8.09 4.52 8.32
CA GLN A 162 -9.38 5.02 8.79
C GLN A 162 -10.40 5.35 7.69
N PRO A 163 -10.02 5.93 6.53
CA PRO A 163 -10.96 6.14 5.42
C PRO A 163 -11.68 4.85 5.00
N LEU A 164 -10.91 3.75 4.91
CA LEU A 164 -11.45 2.44 4.56
C LEU A 164 -12.37 1.89 5.66
N LEU A 165 -11.91 1.92 6.91
CA LEU A 165 -12.65 1.38 8.06
C LEU A 165 -13.98 2.12 8.27
N SER A 166 -13.96 3.45 8.25
CA SER A 166 -15.17 4.28 8.41
C SER A 166 -16.18 4.05 7.28
N THR A 167 -15.71 3.78 6.07
CA THR A 167 -16.60 3.45 4.93
C THR A 167 -17.24 2.08 5.10
N LEU A 168 -16.49 1.08 5.56
CA LEU A 168 -17.04 -0.25 5.87
C LEU A 168 -18.02 -0.22 7.04
N GLU A 169 -17.76 0.61 8.05
CA GLU A 169 -18.67 0.88 9.17
C GLU A 169 -19.98 1.51 8.69
N GLN A 170 -19.92 2.54 7.83
CA GLN A 170 -21.12 3.16 7.24
C GLN A 170 -21.94 2.19 6.39
N MET A 171 -21.29 1.18 5.80
CA MET A 171 -21.94 0.10 5.04
C MET A 171 -22.51 -1.01 5.94
N GLY A 172 -22.23 -0.97 7.25
CA GLY A 172 -22.73 -1.95 8.22
C GLY A 172 -21.89 -3.21 8.36
N PHE A 173 -20.68 -3.25 7.79
CA PHE A 173 -19.76 -4.39 7.95
C PHE A 173 -18.98 -4.36 9.27
N LEU A 174 -18.86 -3.18 9.89
CA LEU A 174 -18.22 -3.01 11.19
C LEU A 174 -19.24 -2.50 12.19
N ALA A 175 -19.16 -3.01 13.42
CA ALA A 175 -19.83 -2.37 14.54
C ALA A 175 -19.21 -0.99 14.77
N ALA A 176 -20.04 0.01 15.07
CA ALA A 176 -19.54 1.35 15.33
C ALA A 176 -18.52 1.31 16.47
N SER A 177 -17.28 1.68 16.16
CA SER A 177 -16.22 1.66 17.17
C SER A 177 -16.58 2.68 18.24
N ALA A 178 -16.84 2.22 19.46
CA ALA A 178 -17.04 3.11 20.59
C ALA A 178 -15.76 3.93 20.76
N GLN A 179 -15.83 5.22 20.43
CA GLN A 179 -14.74 6.16 20.64
C GLN A 179 -14.17 5.97 22.06
N PRO A 180 -12.85 5.71 22.24
CA PRO A 180 -12.28 5.73 23.56
C PRO A 180 -12.47 7.15 24.11
N ALA A 181 -13.21 7.23 25.22
CA ALA A 181 -13.38 8.47 25.94
C ALA A 181 -12.05 8.85 26.60
N GLY A 182 -11.47 9.98 26.17
CA GLY A 182 -10.44 10.71 26.92
C GLY A 182 -9.00 10.42 26.51
#